data_AF-A0A7X7UML4-F1
#
_entry.id   AF-A0A7X7UML4-F1
#
_cell.length_a   1.000
_cell.length_b   1.000
_cell.length_c   1.000
_cell.angle_alpha   90.00
_cell.angle_beta   90.00
_cell.angle_gamma   90.00
#
_symmetry.space_group_name_H-M   'P 1'
#
loop_
_entity.id
_entity.type
_entity.pdbx_description
1 polymer ?
#
loop_
_entity_poly.entity_id
_entity_poly.type
_entity_poly.pdbx_seq_one_letter_code
_entity_poly.pdbx_strand_id
1 'polypeptide(L)'
;MLERGQYGLQNLKPLPGDRNVRLWPMIAQSIFEKYGMKASDIDHFLFTQINRSVIEKVMVELGEPMTKTTCIMQDYGYTGSGCIPMAFHIAVQQGKIRRGHRVLMIASGAGLAVGGNVLIY
;
A
#
# COMPACT_ATOMS: atom_id res chain seq x y z
N MET A 1 -2.26 2.44 -35.21
CA MET A 1 -1.88 3.31 -34.07
C MET A 1 -0.40 3.66 -34.11
N LEU A 2 0.51 2.69 -34.16
CA LEU A 2 1.97 2.94 -34.21
C LEU A 2 2.42 3.78 -35.41
N GLU A 3 1.88 3.52 -36.61
CA GLU A 3 2.23 4.29 -37.82
C GLU A 3 1.74 5.74 -37.83
N ARG A 4 0.82 6.11 -36.91
CA ARG A 4 0.31 7.49 -36.76
C ARG A 4 1.04 8.30 -35.69
N GLY A 5 2.13 7.77 -35.11
CA GLY A 5 2.81 8.39 -33.97
C GLY A 5 1.94 8.48 -32.71
N GLN A 6 0.84 7.73 -32.66
CA GLN A 6 -0.09 7.71 -31.54
C GLN A 6 0.22 6.51 -30.64
N TYR A 7 0.73 6.81 -29.45
CA TYR A 7 0.99 5.85 -28.39
C TYR A 7 -0.24 5.77 -27.48
N GLY A 8 -0.62 4.57 -27.03
CA GLY A 8 -1.86 4.33 -26.26
C GLY A 8 -1.96 5.07 -24.91
N LEU A 9 -0.94 5.83 -24.53
CA LEU A 9 -0.83 6.56 -23.27
C LEU A 9 -0.83 8.10 -23.44
N GLN A 10 -1.36 8.62 -24.55
CA GLN A 10 -1.32 10.07 -24.84
C GLN A 10 -2.33 10.93 -24.05
N ASN A 11 -3.34 10.31 -23.41
CA ASN A 11 -4.43 11.03 -22.73
C ASN A 11 -4.58 10.69 -21.24
N LEU A 12 -3.49 10.31 -20.56
CA LEU A 12 -3.53 10.19 -19.09
C LEU A 12 -3.36 11.57 -18.45
N LYS A 13 -4.45 12.12 -17.93
CA LYS A 13 -4.34 13.20 -16.95
C LYS A 13 -3.48 12.70 -15.79
N PRO A 14 -2.44 13.43 -15.36
CA PRO A 14 -1.66 13.05 -14.20
C PRO A 14 -2.60 12.94 -13.01
N LEU A 15 -2.55 11.80 -12.32
CA LEU A 15 -3.30 11.63 -11.09
C LEU A 15 -2.73 12.59 -10.03
N PRO A 16 -3.57 13.21 -9.18
CA PRO A 16 -3.08 14.04 -8.07
C PRO A 16 -2.06 13.26 -7.23
N GLY A 17 -0.85 13.81 -7.10
CA GLY A 17 0.27 13.14 -6.42
C GLY A 17 0.03 12.88 -4.93
N ASP A 18 -0.96 13.53 -4.33
CA ASP A 18 -1.37 13.41 -2.94
C ASP A 18 -2.52 12.40 -2.72
N ARG A 19 -3.07 11.79 -3.78
CA ARG A 19 -4.22 10.89 -3.68
C ARG A 19 -4.03 9.79 -2.62
N ASN A 20 -2.96 9.01 -2.74
CA ASN A 20 -2.73 7.87 -1.86
C ASN A 20 -2.42 8.31 -0.41
N VAL A 21 -1.82 9.49 -0.26
CA VAL A 21 -1.57 10.11 1.06
C VAL A 21 -2.89 10.40 1.78
N ARG A 22 -3.97 10.71 1.03
CA ARG A 22 -5.31 10.93 1.61
C ARG A 22 -6.14 9.65 1.72
N LEU A 23 -6.16 8.82 0.68
CA LEU A 23 -7.06 7.66 0.61
C LEU A 23 -6.63 6.51 1.50
N TRP A 24 -5.34 6.23 1.64
CA TRP A 24 -4.90 5.08 2.45
C TRP A 24 -5.20 5.26 3.93
N PRO A 25 -4.93 6.41 4.57
CA PRO A 25 -5.34 6.64 5.95
C PRO A 25 -6.86 6.55 6.12
N MET A 26 -7.64 7.13 5.21
CA MET A 26 -9.11 7.07 5.24
C MET A 26 -9.63 5.63 5.23
N ILE A 27 -9.08 4.77 4.35
CA ILE A 27 -9.47 3.35 4.27
C ILE A 27 -9.04 2.60 5.52
N ALA A 28 -7.83 2.84 6.03
CA ALA A 28 -7.35 2.24 7.26
C ALA A 28 -8.27 2.58 8.44
N GLN A 29 -8.61 3.87 8.61
CA GLN A 29 -9.51 4.33 9.66
C GLN A 29 -10.90 3.73 9.53
N SER A 30 -11.47 3.66 8.31
CA SER A 30 -12.77 3.02 8.09
C SER A 30 -12.77 1.54 8.49
N ILE A 31 -11.68 0.81 8.23
CA ILE A 31 -11.52 -0.58 8.67
C ILE A 31 -11.42 -0.64 10.19
N PHE A 32 -10.63 0.24 10.81
CA PHE A 32 -10.46 0.29 12.26
C PHE A 32 -11.78 0.58 12.98
N GLU A 33 -12.54 1.58 12.53
CA GLU A 33 -13.86 1.91 13.05
C GLU A 33 -14.83 0.73 12.92
N LYS A 34 -14.87 0.08 11.74
CA LYS A 34 -15.76 -1.05 11.47
C LYS A 34 -15.54 -2.23 12.42
N TYR A 35 -14.30 -2.47 12.84
CA TYR A 35 -13.93 -3.63 13.67
C TYR A 35 -13.52 -3.27 15.10
N GLY A 36 -13.68 -2.00 15.51
CA GLY A 36 -13.29 -1.54 16.85
C GLY A 36 -11.78 -1.68 17.14
N MET A 37 -10.95 -1.54 16.11
CA MET A 37 -9.48 -1.62 16.21
C MET A 37 -8.86 -0.22 16.27
N LYS A 38 -7.57 -0.17 16.60
CA LYS A 38 -6.71 1.01 16.49
C LYS A 38 -5.52 0.69 15.60
N ALA A 39 -4.86 1.72 15.07
CA ALA A 39 -3.60 1.55 14.33
C ALA A 39 -2.56 0.77 15.14
N SER A 40 -2.51 1.00 16.46
CA SER A 40 -1.61 0.31 17.39
C SER A 40 -1.83 -1.19 17.49
N ASP A 41 -3.02 -1.68 17.13
CA ASP A 41 -3.35 -3.12 17.18
C ASP A 41 -2.84 -3.90 15.97
N ILE A 42 -2.37 -3.19 14.94
CA ILE A 42 -1.84 -3.77 13.70
C ILE A 42 -0.35 -4.02 13.86
N ASP A 43 0.09 -5.25 13.63
CA ASP A 43 1.50 -5.63 13.77
C ASP A 43 2.33 -5.20 12.57
N HIS A 44 1.75 -5.21 11.36
CA HIS A 44 2.46 -4.83 10.14
C HIS A 44 1.55 -4.20 9.08
N PHE A 45 2.08 -3.24 8.34
CA PHE A 45 1.37 -2.45 7.33
C PHE A 45 2.00 -2.66 5.95
N LEU A 46 1.19 -3.01 4.97
CA LEU A 46 1.59 -3.19 3.57
C LEU A 46 0.74 -2.32 2.66
N PHE A 47 1.43 -1.50 1.86
CA PHE A 47 0.81 -0.61 0.90
C PHE A 47 1.29 -0.93 -0.52
N THR A 48 0.59 -0.37 -1.50
CA THR A 48 1.03 -0.45 -2.91
C THR A 48 2.42 0.18 -3.07
N GLN A 49 3.34 -0.57 -3.67
CA GLN A 49 4.77 -0.23 -3.72
C GLN A 49 5.11 0.69 -4.90
N ILE A 50 4.49 1.87 -4.98
CA ILE A 50 4.77 2.86 -6.04
C ILE A 50 5.82 3.88 -5.59
N ASN A 51 5.70 4.40 -4.36
CA ASN A 51 6.59 5.44 -3.87
C ASN A 51 6.74 5.36 -2.34
N ARG A 52 7.98 5.20 -1.86
CA ARG A 52 8.30 5.08 -0.43
C ARG A 52 7.89 6.33 0.36
N SER A 53 8.08 7.51 -0.19
CA SER A 53 7.70 8.78 0.47
C SER A 53 6.20 8.90 0.75
N VAL A 54 5.35 8.24 -0.05
CA VAL A 54 3.91 8.18 0.20
C VAL A 54 3.63 7.28 1.40
N ILE A 55 4.30 6.12 1.48
CA ILE A 55 4.19 5.20 2.61
C ILE A 55 4.63 5.90 3.90
N GLU A 56 5.75 6.62 3.87
CA GLU A 56 6.25 7.37 5.02
C GLU A 56 5.23 8.40 5.54
N LYS A 57 4.63 9.19 4.64
CA LYS A 57 3.58 10.16 5.01
C LYS A 57 2.35 9.48 5.60
N VAL A 58 1.93 8.34 5.03
CA VAL A 58 0.78 7.59 5.51
C VAL A 58 1.05 6.96 6.88
N MET A 59 2.26 6.44 7.12
CA MET A 59 2.63 5.92 8.44
C MET A 59 2.66 7.02 9.51
N VAL A 60 3.15 8.21 9.17
CA VAL A 60 3.08 9.40 10.06
C VAL A 60 1.63 9.76 10.38
N GLU A 61 0.75 9.81 9.37
CA GLU A 61 -0.68 10.11 9.56
C GLU A 61 -1.39 9.06 10.44
N LEU A 62 -0.99 7.78 10.31
CA LEU A 62 -1.51 6.69 11.13
C LEU A 62 -0.88 6.63 12.54
N GLY A 63 0.14 7.45 12.81
CA GLY A 63 0.84 7.45 14.10
C GLY A 63 1.74 6.24 14.34
N GLU A 64 2.16 5.53 13.28
CA GLU A 64 2.90 4.27 13.38
C GLU A 64 4.32 4.39 12.80
N PRO A 65 5.31 3.69 13.38
CA PRO A 65 6.68 3.77 12.91
C PRO A 65 6.91 2.99 11.61
N MET A 66 7.84 3.45 10.78
CA MET A 66 8.26 2.76 9.56
C MET A 66 8.82 1.35 9.80
N THR A 67 9.18 0.99 11.03
CA THR A 67 9.60 -0.37 11.42
C THR A 67 8.48 -1.40 11.28
N LYS A 68 7.20 -0.97 11.32
CA LYS A 68 6.02 -1.82 11.11
C LYS A 68 5.57 -1.85 9.65
N THR A 69 6.44 -1.50 8.70
CA THR A 69 6.16 -1.66 7.27
C THR A 69 7.31 -2.32 6.53
N THR A 70 7.07 -2.76 5.30
CA THR A 70 8.09 -3.30 4.41
C THR A 70 7.95 -2.66 3.04
N CYS A 71 9.04 -2.02 2.62
CA CYS A 71 9.19 -1.42 1.31
C CYS A 71 10.17 -2.26 0.50
N ILE A 72 9.80 -2.62 -0.72
CA ILE A 72 10.63 -3.45 -1.61
C ILE A 72 10.82 -2.81 -2.99
N MET A 73 10.20 -1.64 -3.24
CA MET A 73 10.29 -0.97 -4.54
C MET A 73 11.72 -0.55 -4.92
N GLN A 74 12.60 -0.39 -3.94
CA GLN A 74 14.01 -0.10 -4.19
C GLN A 74 14.76 -1.27 -4.85
N ASP A 75 14.28 -2.49 -4.64
CA ASP A 75 14.91 -3.71 -5.14
C ASP A 75 14.19 -4.25 -6.40
N TYR A 76 12.88 -4.07 -6.50
CA TYR A 76 12.05 -4.68 -7.55
C TYR A 76 11.27 -3.68 -8.42
N GLY A 77 11.33 -2.39 -8.12
CA GLY A 77 10.46 -1.38 -8.74
C GLY A 77 8.98 -1.59 -8.40
N TYR A 78 8.11 -0.98 -9.20
CA TYR A 78 6.66 -1.16 -9.07
C TYR A 78 6.19 -2.36 -9.91
N THR A 79 5.90 -3.47 -9.23
CA THR A 79 5.48 -4.73 -9.86
C THR A 79 3.96 -4.88 -10.04
N GLY A 80 3.23 -3.75 -10.10
CA GLY A 80 1.77 -3.77 -10.25
C GLY A 80 1.08 -4.45 -9.06
N SER A 81 0.05 -5.24 -9.33
CA SER A 81 -0.70 -5.97 -8.29
C SER A 81 0.15 -7.00 -7.52
N GLY A 82 1.29 -7.42 -8.06
CA GLY A 82 2.20 -8.35 -7.38
C GLY A 82 2.96 -7.72 -6.21
N CYS A 83 2.98 -6.39 -6.10
CA CYS A 83 3.86 -5.73 -5.14
C CYS A 83 3.50 -5.98 -3.66
N ILE A 84 2.21 -6.11 -3.33
CA ILE A 84 1.76 -6.40 -1.96
C ILE A 84 2.11 -7.84 -1.54
N PRO A 85 1.75 -8.89 -2.30
CA PRO A 85 2.12 -10.25 -1.92
C PRO A 85 3.64 -10.47 -1.92
N MET A 86 4.40 -9.78 -2.79
CA MET A 86 5.87 -9.79 -2.72
C MET A 86 6.39 -9.15 -1.42
N ALA A 87 5.89 -7.97 -1.05
CA ALA A 87 6.29 -7.29 0.18
C ALA A 87 5.92 -8.09 1.43
N PHE A 88 4.75 -8.73 1.40
CA PHE A 88 4.30 -9.68 2.42
C PHE A 88 5.25 -10.87 2.55
N HIS A 89 5.55 -11.54 1.44
CA HIS A 89 6.47 -12.69 1.42
C HIS A 89 7.85 -12.32 1.99
N ILE A 90 8.41 -11.19 1.56
CA ILE A 90 9.70 -10.69 2.05
C ILE A 90 9.63 -10.38 3.55
N ALA A 91 8.56 -9.75 4.04
CA ALA A 91 8.39 -9.45 5.45
C ALA A 91 8.27 -10.72 6.33
N VAL A 92 7.63 -11.77 5.81
CA VAL A 92 7.59 -13.09 6.45
C VAL A 92 8.97 -13.74 6.48
N GLN A 93 9.69 -13.76 5.35
CA GLN A 93 11.05 -14.32 5.28
C GLN A 93 12.03 -13.59 6.23
N GLN A 94 11.85 -12.28 6.42
CA GLN A 94 12.64 -11.47 7.35
C GLN A 94 12.19 -11.59 8.81
N GLY A 95 11.15 -12.37 9.11
CA GLY A 95 10.63 -12.57 10.46
C GLY A 95 9.93 -11.34 11.07
N LYS A 96 9.58 -10.34 10.25
CA LYS A 96 8.83 -9.14 10.65
C LYS A 96 7.34 -9.44 10.80
N ILE A 97 6.80 -10.29 9.94
CA ILE A 97 5.44 -10.84 10.03
C ILE A 97 5.53 -12.29 10.53
N ARG A 98 4.69 -12.64 11.51
CA ARG A 98 4.60 -13.99 12.09
C ARG A 98 3.15 -14.44 12.18
N ARG A 99 2.93 -15.75 12.35
CA ARG A 99 1.58 -16.28 12.58
C ARG A 99 0.97 -15.65 13.84
N GLY A 100 -0.32 -15.36 13.79
CA GLY A 100 -1.08 -14.58 14.75
C GLY A 100 -1.06 -13.06 14.51
N HIS A 101 -0.13 -12.53 13.69
CA HIS A 101 -0.03 -11.08 13.48
C HIS A 101 -1.21 -10.54 12.67
N ARG A 102 -1.70 -9.35 13.05
CA ARG A 102 -2.64 -8.54 12.26
C ARG A 102 -1.86 -7.73 11.23
N VAL A 103 -2.12 -7.99 9.96
CA VAL A 103 -1.47 -7.34 8.83
C VAL A 103 -2.49 -6.51 8.07
N LEU A 104 -2.32 -5.19 8.08
CA LEU A 104 -3.12 -4.29 7.25
C LEU A 104 -2.52 -4.29 5.83
N MET A 105 -3.37 -4.51 4.83
CA MET A 105 -3.01 -4.42 3.41
C MET A 105 -3.88 -3.38 2.73
N ILE A 106 -3.29 -2.42 2.01
CA ILE A 106 -4.01 -1.42 1.22
C ILE A 106 -3.45 -1.35 -0.20
N ALA A 107 -4.33 -1.61 -1.17
CA ALA A 107 -4.02 -1.66 -2.59
C ALA A 107 -4.70 -0.50 -3.34
N SER A 108 -3.95 0.21 -4.19
CA SER A 108 -4.45 1.16 -5.18
C SER A 108 -4.17 0.64 -6.59
N GLY A 109 -5.22 0.47 -7.39
CA GLY A 109 -5.14 0.03 -8.79
C GLY A 109 -5.39 1.15 -9.80
N ALA A 110 -5.24 0.80 -11.08
CA ALA A 110 -5.68 1.65 -12.18
C ALA A 110 -7.20 1.87 -12.12
N GLY A 111 -7.67 3.04 -12.57
CA GLY A 111 -9.11 3.32 -12.65
C GLY A 111 -9.79 3.72 -11.33
N LEU A 112 -9.06 4.33 -10.38
CA LEU A 112 -9.57 4.83 -9.09
C LEU A 112 -9.94 3.76 -8.04
N ALA A 113 -9.77 2.48 -8.33
CA ALA A 113 -10.04 1.42 -7.37
C ALA A 113 -9.00 1.42 -6.24
N VAL A 114 -9.46 1.55 -5.00
CA VAL A 114 -8.64 1.38 -3.79
C VAL A 114 -9.39 0.47 -2.83
N GLY A 115 -8.68 -0.50 -2.25
CA GLY A 115 -9.25 -1.44 -1.28
C GLY A 115 -8.26 -1.75 -0.18
N GLY A 116 -8.78 -2.21 0.96
CA GLY A 116 -7.95 -2.65 2.06
C GLY A 116 -8.62 -3.70 2.92
N ASN A 117 -7.80 -4.44 3.66
CA ASN A 117 -8.23 -5.45 4.61
C ASN A 117 -7.22 -5.59 5.75
N VAL A 118 -7.66 -6.16 6.86
CA VAL A 118 -6.77 -6.73 7.89
C VAL A 118 -6.81 -8.24 7.75
N LEU A 119 -5.64 -8.86 7.63
CA LEU A 119 -5.43 -10.30 7.64
C LEU A 119 -4.80 -10.70 8.96
N ILE A 120 -5.35 -11.71 9.65
CA ILE A 120 -4.61 -12.41 10.70
C ILE A 120 -3.80 -13.49 10.00
N TYR A 121 -2.48 -13.27 9.87
CA TYR A 121 -1.59 -14.22 9.22
C TYR A 121 -1.34 -15.43 10.10
#